data_AF-A0A7Y9LPG0-F1
#
_entry.id   AF-A0A7Y9LPG0-F1
#
_cell.length_a   1.000
_cell.length_b   1.000
_cell.length_c   1.000
_cell.angle_alpha   90.00
_cell.angle_beta   90.00
_cell.angle_gamma   90.00
#
_symmetry.space_group_name_H-M   'P 1'
#
loop_
_entity.id
_entity.type
_entity.pdbx_description
1 polymer ?
#
loop_
_entity_poly.entity_id
_entity_poly.type
_entity_poly.pdbx_seq_one_letter_code
_entity_poly.pdbx_strand_id
1 'polypeptide(L)'
;MLIGDAPWPFLIEVLWRAGVMYVLLLVFMRLMGKRFAAQLTTNELAVVLMLGAAIGVPIQVVTQGILPALIVLAITMGLQRGLAWLSFRSRKLETLAQGDVSVLVQDGRYLLDQLNGLRLSREMLASELRALNVQHLGELRRVYVEASGGLSLIRFRDPRPGLSLSPDAGGANDDHLTLPDLRACWRCGHVEAPTEKGLGACVFCGCDQWRAAVRKAVAPARQTPDDTDGSDKDPTDSKAATRKLG
;
A
#
# COMPACT_ATOMS: atom_id res chain seq x y z
N MET A 1 29.54 -1.70 -36.86
CA MET A 1 29.60 -0.42 -36.13
C MET A 1 29.54 -0.61 -34.60
N LEU A 2 30.14 -1.66 -34.03
CA LEU A 2 30.03 -1.93 -32.58
C LEU A 2 31.09 -1.21 -31.74
N ILE A 3 32.22 -0.82 -32.36
CA ILE A 3 33.37 -0.17 -31.71
C ILE A 3 33.52 1.30 -32.12
N GLY A 4 32.77 1.75 -33.14
CA GLY A 4 32.96 3.07 -33.74
C GLY A 4 34.42 3.31 -34.14
N ASP A 5 34.86 4.57 -34.04
CA ASP A 5 36.26 4.99 -34.26
C ASP A 5 37.03 5.17 -32.93
N ALA A 6 36.54 4.56 -31.84
CA ALA A 6 37.14 4.72 -30.52
C ALA A 6 38.45 3.90 -30.42
N PRO A 7 39.58 4.53 -30.08
CA PRO A 7 40.85 3.81 -29.96
C PRO A 7 40.85 2.89 -28.72
N TRP A 8 41.46 1.70 -28.82
CA TRP A 8 41.49 0.73 -27.71
C TRP A 8 41.98 1.29 -26.34
N PRO A 9 42.97 2.20 -26.27
CA PRO A 9 43.36 2.84 -25.01
C PRO A 9 42.24 3.65 -24.35
N PHE A 10 41.39 4.30 -25.15
CA PHE A 10 40.22 5.03 -24.66
C PHE A 10 39.25 4.08 -23.96
N LEU A 11 39.02 2.88 -24.51
CA LEU A 11 38.12 1.89 -23.90
C LEU A 11 38.63 1.40 -22.53
N ILE A 12 39.95 1.22 -22.39
CA ILE A 12 40.57 0.83 -21.11
C ILE A 12 40.48 1.97 -20.08
N GLU A 13 40.71 3.22 -20.50
CA GLU A 13 40.56 4.37 -19.63
C GLU A 13 39.10 4.54 -19.15
N VAL A 14 38.14 4.38 -20.04
CA VAL A 14 36.70 4.41 -19.72
C VAL A 14 36.35 3.30 -18.73
N LEU A 15 36.87 2.08 -18.92
CA LEU A 15 36.66 0.96 -18.00
C LEU A 15 37.14 1.28 -16.58
N TRP A 16 38.36 1.84 -16.46
CA TRP A 16 38.92 2.25 -15.17
C TRP A 16 38.12 3.37 -14.52
N ARG A 17 37.81 4.44 -15.28
CA ARG A 17 37.01 5.59 -14.79
C ARG A 17 35.62 5.14 -14.34
N ALA A 18 34.97 4.24 -15.09
CA ALA A 18 33.69 3.67 -14.72
C ALA A 18 33.77 2.88 -13.40
N GLY A 19 34.83 2.08 -13.23
CA GLY A 19 35.08 1.36 -11.96
C GLY A 19 35.25 2.30 -10.77
N VAL A 20 36.05 3.35 -10.91
CA VAL A 20 36.25 4.36 -9.85
C VAL A 20 34.95 5.08 -9.53
N MET A 21 34.20 5.51 -10.54
CA MET A 21 32.92 6.20 -10.34
C MET A 21 31.86 5.31 -9.70
N TYR A 22 31.83 4.02 -10.04
CA TYR A 22 30.96 3.04 -9.40
C TYR A 22 31.25 2.91 -7.90
N VAL A 23 32.52 2.81 -7.51
CA VAL A 23 32.91 2.75 -6.09
C VAL A 23 32.53 4.05 -5.37
N LEU A 24 32.76 5.22 -5.98
CA LEU A 24 32.36 6.50 -5.41
C LEU A 24 30.84 6.59 -5.20
N LEU A 25 30.05 6.14 -6.16
CA LEU A 25 28.58 6.11 -6.05
C LEU A 25 28.13 5.14 -4.95
N LEU A 26 28.74 3.96 -4.83
CA LEU A 26 28.46 3.02 -3.74
C LEU A 26 28.74 3.63 -2.37
N VAL A 27 29.88 4.32 -2.22
CA VAL A 27 30.22 5.02 -0.97
C VAL A 27 29.17 6.09 -0.66
N PHE A 28 28.76 6.88 -1.65
CA PHE A 28 27.71 7.88 -1.49
C PHE A 28 26.37 7.26 -1.07
N MET A 29 25.93 6.18 -1.73
CA MET A 29 24.70 5.46 -1.35
C MET A 29 24.80 4.91 0.07
N ARG A 30 25.97 4.40 0.49
CA ARG A 30 26.21 3.94 1.86
C ARG A 30 26.07 5.08 2.87
N LEU A 31 26.56 6.27 2.52
CA LEU A 31 26.55 7.46 3.38
C LEU A 31 25.17 8.12 3.52
N MET A 32 24.25 7.89 2.56
CA MET A 32 22.84 8.25 2.70
C MET A 32 22.11 7.43 3.79
N GLY A 33 22.65 6.27 4.18
CA GLY A 33 22.15 5.47 5.30
C GLY A 33 20.93 4.60 4.99
N LYS A 34 20.34 4.01 6.03
CA LYS A 34 19.30 2.96 5.90
C LYS A 34 17.94 3.48 5.41
N ARG A 35 17.67 4.79 5.54
CA ARG A 35 16.39 5.41 5.12
C ARG A 35 16.17 5.32 3.61
N PHE A 36 17.24 5.50 2.83
CA PHE A 36 17.24 5.40 1.37
C PHE A 36 16.81 4.01 0.85
N ALA A 37 17.09 2.94 1.62
CA ALA A 37 16.79 1.57 1.21
C ALA A 37 15.33 1.15 1.41
N ALA A 38 14.54 1.90 2.19
CA ALA A 38 13.15 1.54 2.50
C ALA A 38 12.16 2.19 1.53
N GLN A 39 12.22 3.52 1.39
CA GLN A 39 11.39 4.30 0.46
C GLN A 39 12.15 5.56 0.06
N LEU A 40 12.23 5.83 -1.24
CA LEU A 40 12.79 7.07 -1.76
C LEU A 40 11.75 8.17 -1.68
N THR A 41 12.08 9.25 -0.98
CA THR A 41 11.32 10.50 -1.06
C THR A 41 11.50 11.14 -2.44
N THR A 42 10.57 12.01 -2.85
CA THR A 42 10.65 12.72 -4.14
C THR A 42 11.98 13.50 -4.29
N ASN A 43 12.48 14.08 -3.19
CA ASN A 43 13.76 14.80 -3.18
C ASN A 43 14.96 13.86 -3.36
N GLU A 44 14.94 12.68 -2.73
CA GLU A 44 15.97 11.65 -2.91
C GLU A 44 16.00 11.14 -4.35
N LEU A 45 14.83 10.92 -4.95
CA LEU A 45 14.72 10.51 -6.34
C LEU A 45 15.33 11.57 -7.28
N ALA A 46 15.01 12.85 -7.08
CA ALA A 46 15.58 13.93 -7.88
C ALA A 46 17.11 13.99 -7.78
N VAL A 47 17.66 13.80 -6.59
CA VAL A 47 19.12 13.75 -6.36
C VAL A 47 19.77 12.59 -7.10
N VAL A 48 19.19 11.39 -7.03
CA VAL A 48 19.71 10.21 -7.73
C VAL A 48 19.75 10.44 -9.23
N LEU A 49 18.70 11.04 -9.80
CA LEU A 49 18.63 11.38 -11.22
C LEU A 49 19.69 12.40 -11.62
N MET A 50 19.86 13.46 -10.83
CA MET A 50 20.91 14.47 -11.07
C MET A 50 22.31 13.86 -11.01
N LEU A 51 22.57 12.98 -10.05
CA LEU A 51 23.86 12.30 -9.91
C LEU A 51 24.13 11.35 -11.07
N GLY A 52 23.13 10.59 -11.52
CA GLY A 52 23.26 9.74 -12.70
C GLY A 52 23.71 10.52 -13.93
N ALA A 53 23.11 11.70 -14.16
CA ALA A 53 23.51 12.60 -15.24
C ALA A 53 24.93 13.15 -15.05
N ALA A 54 25.29 13.57 -13.83
CA ALA A 54 26.60 14.14 -13.53
C ALA A 54 27.75 13.12 -13.66
N ILE A 55 27.52 11.86 -13.29
CA ILE A 55 28.52 10.78 -13.33
C ILE A 55 28.79 10.31 -14.78
N GLY A 56 27.80 10.41 -15.67
CA GLY A 56 27.97 10.04 -17.07
C GLY A 56 29.03 10.88 -17.79
N VAL A 57 29.15 12.16 -17.45
CA VAL A 57 30.07 13.12 -18.10
C VAL A 57 31.55 12.71 -18.01
N PRO A 58 32.15 12.50 -16.82
CA PRO A 58 33.57 12.13 -16.70
C PRO A 58 33.89 10.72 -17.24
N ILE A 59 32.88 9.85 -17.37
CA ILE A 59 33.02 8.52 -17.98
C ILE A 59 33.10 8.62 -19.50
N GLN A 60 32.28 9.48 -20.12
CA GLN A 60 32.18 9.59 -21.58
C GLN A 60 33.19 10.58 -22.18
N VAL A 61 33.60 11.61 -21.43
CA VAL A 61 34.44 12.69 -21.92
C VAL A 61 35.82 12.64 -21.26
N VAL A 62 36.83 12.15 -21.99
CA VAL A 62 38.20 11.99 -21.47
C VAL A 62 38.85 13.29 -21.03
N THR A 63 38.52 14.41 -21.70
CA THR A 63 39.04 15.74 -21.37
C THR A 63 38.52 16.27 -20.03
N GLN A 64 37.46 15.68 -19.48
CA GLN A 64 36.94 16.03 -18.16
C GLN A 64 37.57 15.12 -17.10
N GLY A 65 38.17 15.71 -16.08
CA GLY A 65 38.66 14.97 -14.92
C GLY A 65 37.51 14.40 -14.07
N ILE A 66 37.85 13.59 -13.07
CA ILE A 66 36.88 13.06 -12.09
C ILE A 66 36.53 14.10 -11.01
N LEU A 67 37.38 15.12 -10.84
CA LEU A 67 37.24 16.14 -9.80
C LEU A 67 35.88 16.88 -9.83
N PRO A 68 35.34 17.32 -10.99
CA PRO A 68 34.01 17.93 -11.05
C PRO A 68 32.92 17.00 -10.51
N ALA A 69 32.97 15.70 -10.82
CA ALA A 69 31.99 14.73 -10.31
C ALA A 69 32.12 14.52 -8.79
N LEU A 70 33.34 14.53 -8.25
CA LEU A 70 33.57 14.48 -6.82
C LEU A 70 33.00 15.72 -6.10
N ILE A 71 33.17 16.91 -6.68
CA ILE A 71 32.62 18.17 -6.16
C ILE A 71 31.10 18.12 -6.18
N VAL A 72 30.49 17.70 -7.29
CA VAL A 72 29.03 17.54 -7.40
C VAL A 72 28.54 16.57 -6.32
N LEU A 73 29.17 15.41 -6.19
CA LEU A 73 28.82 14.41 -5.18
C LEU A 73 28.88 15.00 -3.76
N ALA A 74 29.95 15.74 -3.43
CA ALA A 74 30.13 16.36 -2.11
C ALA A 74 29.09 17.45 -1.84
N ILE A 75 28.81 18.32 -2.82
CA ILE A 75 27.81 19.39 -2.70
C ILE A 75 26.42 18.80 -2.54
N THR A 76 26.04 17.86 -3.40
CA THR A 76 24.71 17.21 -3.34
C THR A 76 24.53 16.47 -2.02
N MET A 77 25.56 15.77 -1.54
CA MET A 77 25.55 15.14 -0.23
C MET A 77 25.37 16.14 0.92
N GLY A 78 26.10 17.27 0.86
CA GLY A 78 26.02 18.34 1.84
C GLY A 78 24.63 19.00 1.85
N LEU A 79 24.08 19.30 0.69
CA LEU A 79 22.73 19.85 0.52
C LEU A 79 21.68 18.90 1.07
N GLN A 80 21.79 17.60 0.79
CA GLN A 80 20.80 16.64 1.27
C GLN A 80 20.85 16.45 2.78
N ARG A 81 22.04 16.39 3.39
CA ARG A 81 22.17 16.39 4.85
C ARG A 81 21.72 17.70 5.47
N GLY A 82 22.03 18.82 4.82
CA GLY A 82 21.59 20.16 5.23
C GLY A 82 20.07 20.25 5.24
N LEU A 83 19.41 19.81 4.17
CA LEU A 83 17.96 19.80 4.07
C LEU A 83 17.34 18.88 5.13
N ALA A 84 17.89 17.68 5.34
CA ALA A 84 17.43 16.78 6.39
C ALA A 84 17.56 17.40 7.80
N TRP A 85 18.67 18.07 8.09
CA TRP A 85 18.88 18.76 9.35
C TRP A 85 17.94 19.97 9.51
N LEU A 86 17.71 20.73 8.44
CA LEU A 86 16.85 21.91 8.44
C LEU A 86 15.37 21.53 8.59
N SER A 87 14.94 20.46 7.92
CA SER A 87 13.61 19.85 8.11
C SER A 87 13.42 19.37 9.55
N PHE A 88 14.44 18.77 10.18
CA PHE A 88 14.37 18.39 11.60
C PHE A 88 14.19 19.60 12.54
N ARG A 89 14.75 20.76 12.18
CA ARG A 89 14.68 21.98 13.00
C ARG A 89 13.34 22.71 12.86
N SER A 90 12.64 22.57 11.73
CA SER A 90 11.45 23.34 11.39
C SER A 90 10.36 22.48 10.78
N ARG A 91 9.25 22.30 11.50
CA ARG A 91 8.05 21.62 10.97
C ARG A 91 7.55 22.23 9.67
N LYS A 92 7.65 23.55 9.48
CA LYS A 92 7.22 24.19 8.22
C LYS A 92 8.07 23.73 7.02
N LEU A 93 9.37 23.52 7.23
CA LEU A 93 10.27 23.00 6.18
C LEU A 93 10.12 21.49 6.01
N GLU A 94 9.81 20.76 7.07
CA GLU A 94 9.39 19.36 6.99
C GLU A 94 8.14 19.23 6.13
N THR A 95 7.07 19.98 6.42
CA THR A 95 5.82 19.94 5.65
C THR A 95 6.00 20.42 4.21
N LEU A 96 6.88 21.41 3.95
CA LEU A 96 7.15 21.87 2.59
C LEU A 96 8.00 20.88 1.79
N ALA A 97 9.00 20.25 2.43
CA ALA A 97 9.93 19.34 1.76
C ALA A 97 9.40 17.90 1.64
N GLN A 98 8.56 17.47 2.59
CA GLN A 98 8.06 16.10 2.71
C GLN A 98 6.54 16.01 2.60
N GLY A 99 5.77 17.08 2.78
CA GLY A 99 4.31 17.02 2.84
C GLY A 99 3.78 16.83 4.27
N ASP A 100 2.46 17.01 4.47
CA ASP A 100 1.79 16.74 5.75
C ASP A 100 1.05 15.40 5.71
N VAL A 101 0.82 14.81 6.88
CA VAL A 101 -0.01 13.61 7.02
C VAL A 101 -1.47 14.03 7.10
N SER A 102 -2.29 13.54 6.16
CA SER A 102 -3.72 13.86 6.10
C SER A 102 -4.58 12.63 6.24
N VAL A 103 -5.70 12.75 6.98
CA VAL A 103 -6.67 11.66 7.13
C VAL A 103 -7.63 11.68 5.93
N LEU A 104 -7.74 10.56 5.22
CA LEU A 104 -8.62 10.42 4.06
C LEU A 104 -9.91 9.67 4.37
N VAL A 105 -9.85 8.70 5.29
CA VAL A 105 -11.00 7.91 5.73
C VAL A 105 -11.04 7.91 7.24
N GLN A 106 -12.22 8.10 7.80
CA GLN A 106 -12.48 7.99 9.23
C GLN A 106 -13.76 7.19 9.48
N ASP A 107 -13.63 6.12 10.27
CA ASP A 107 -14.71 5.24 10.70
C ASP A 107 -15.59 4.76 9.51
N GLY A 108 -14.93 4.25 8.48
CA GLY A 108 -15.56 3.73 7.26
C GLY A 108 -16.15 4.78 6.33
N ARG A 109 -15.77 6.06 6.49
CA ARG A 109 -16.28 7.16 5.67
C ARG A 109 -15.16 8.01 5.08
N TYR A 110 -15.33 8.43 3.83
CA TYR A 110 -14.45 9.38 3.18
C TYR A 110 -14.58 10.77 3.79
N LEU A 111 -13.44 11.39 4.08
CA LEU A 111 -13.34 12.81 4.42
C LEU A 111 -13.21 13.61 3.13
N LEU A 112 -14.36 13.97 2.55
CA LEU A 112 -14.45 14.59 1.21
C LEU A 112 -13.66 15.90 1.10
N ASP A 113 -13.63 16.70 2.17
CA ASP A 113 -12.87 17.96 2.17
C ASP A 113 -11.36 17.73 2.06
N GLN A 114 -10.85 16.69 2.71
CA GLN A 114 -9.44 16.29 2.66
C GLN A 114 -9.08 15.73 1.28
N LEU A 115 -9.96 14.91 0.71
CA LEU A 115 -9.82 14.39 -0.65
C LEU A 115 -9.78 15.52 -1.69
N ASN A 116 -10.68 16.52 -1.57
CA ASN A 116 -10.71 17.68 -2.44
C ASN A 116 -9.44 18.54 -2.29
N GLY A 117 -8.98 18.77 -1.06
CA GLY A 117 -7.74 19.51 -0.79
C GLY A 117 -6.51 18.86 -1.42
N LEU A 118 -6.48 17.53 -1.48
CA LEU A 118 -5.40 16.74 -2.09
C LEU A 118 -5.63 16.43 -3.58
N ARG A 119 -6.74 16.90 -4.17
CA ARG A 119 -7.17 16.55 -5.54
C ARG A 119 -7.20 15.04 -5.80
N LEU A 120 -7.51 14.26 -4.77
CA LEU A 120 -7.59 12.80 -4.83
C LEU A 120 -9.03 12.36 -5.03
N SER A 121 -9.33 11.66 -6.11
CA SER A 121 -10.68 11.14 -6.35
C SER A 121 -10.96 9.92 -5.45
N ARG A 122 -12.24 9.68 -5.18
CA ARG A 122 -12.67 8.51 -4.39
C ARG A 122 -12.33 7.21 -5.10
N GLU A 123 -12.39 7.23 -6.43
CA GLU A 123 -12.13 6.10 -7.31
C GLU A 123 -10.64 5.74 -7.29
N MET A 124 -9.75 6.73 -7.27
CA MET A 124 -8.31 6.53 -7.07
C MET A 124 -8.00 5.99 -5.67
N LEU A 125 -8.60 6.57 -4.62
CA LEU A 125 -8.42 6.04 -3.28
C LEU A 125 -8.97 4.60 -3.17
N ALA A 126 -10.11 4.31 -3.77
CA ALA A 126 -10.69 2.97 -3.81
C ALA A 126 -9.79 1.97 -4.56
N SER A 127 -9.11 2.36 -5.64
CA SER A 127 -8.14 1.47 -6.30
C SER A 127 -6.93 1.17 -5.43
N GLU A 128 -6.39 2.16 -4.73
CA GLU A 128 -5.26 1.97 -3.81
C GLU A 128 -5.64 1.08 -2.62
N LEU A 129 -6.82 1.31 -2.04
CA LEU A 129 -7.34 0.46 -0.96
C LEU A 129 -7.56 -0.99 -1.43
N ARG A 130 -8.04 -1.20 -2.67
CA ARG A 130 -8.15 -2.54 -3.26
C ARG A 130 -6.79 -3.21 -3.46
N ALA A 131 -5.77 -2.46 -3.91
CA ALA A 131 -4.40 -2.98 -4.03
C ALA A 131 -3.86 -3.47 -2.67
N LEU A 132 -4.36 -2.88 -1.57
CA LEU A 132 -4.03 -3.26 -0.19
C LEU A 132 -4.99 -4.31 0.40
N ASN A 133 -5.75 -5.02 -0.45
CA ASN A 133 -6.73 -6.05 -0.06
C ASN A 133 -7.81 -5.54 0.90
N VAL A 134 -8.26 -4.30 0.73
CA VAL A 134 -9.46 -3.77 1.38
C VAL A 134 -10.61 -3.86 0.39
N GLN A 135 -11.70 -4.50 0.79
CA GLN A 135 -12.82 -4.78 -0.09
C GLN A 135 -14.00 -3.84 0.17
N HIS A 136 -14.18 -3.38 1.41
CA HIS A 136 -15.20 -2.39 1.75
C HIS A 136 -14.73 -1.37 2.79
N LEU A 137 -15.32 -0.17 2.77
CA LEU A 137 -14.92 0.90 3.68
C LEU A 137 -15.12 0.56 5.16
N GLY A 138 -16.10 -0.29 5.48
CA GLY A 138 -16.40 -0.69 6.86
C GLY A 138 -15.29 -1.49 7.55
N GLU A 139 -14.27 -1.95 6.82
CA GLU A 139 -13.04 -2.52 7.38
C GLU A 139 -12.12 -1.45 7.99
N LEU A 140 -12.26 -0.18 7.56
CA LEU A 140 -11.30 0.88 7.81
C LEU A 140 -11.74 1.79 8.96
N ARG A 141 -10.94 1.82 10.02
CA ARG A 141 -11.08 2.80 11.09
C ARG A 141 -10.46 4.14 10.68
N ARG A 142 -9.23 4.12 10.14
CA ARG A 142 -8.56 5.31 9.62
C ARG A 142 -7.70 4.97 8.41
N VAL A 143 -7.63 5.89 7.46
CA VAL A 143 -6.64 5.87 6.37
C VAL A 143 -5.95 7.22 6.34
N TYR A 144 -4.62 7.17 6.30
CA TYR A 144 -3.76 8.33 6.20
C TYR A 144 -3.05 8.32 4.85
N VAL A 145 -2.86 9.50 4.26
CA VAL A 145 -1.78 9.70 3.29
C VAL A 145 -0.57 10.23 4.05
N GLU A 146 0.54 9.52 3.91
CA GLU A 146 1.81 9.90 4.50
C GLU A 146 2.50 10.96 3.62
N ALA A 147 3.47 11.66 4.20
CA ALA A 147 4.35 12.60 3.50
C ALA A 147 4.98 12.00 2.22
N SER A 148 5.32 10.70 2.22
CA SER A 148 5.85 10.02 1.03
C SER A 148 4.83 9.84 -0.11
N GLY A 149 3.56 10.18 0.11
CA GLY A 149 2.44 9.88 -0.78
C GLY A 149 1.86 8.47 -0.61
N GLY A 150 2.48 7.63 0.24
CA GLY A 150 1.98 6.30 0.56
C GLY A 150 0.75 6.32 1.46
N LEU A 151 -0.04 5.25 1.43
CA LEU A 151 -1.18 5.08 2.33
C LEU A 151 -0.83 4.24 3.56
N SER A 152 -1.33 4.67 4.72
CA SER A 152 -1.27 3.93 5.98
C SER A 152 -2.68 3.64 6.49
N LEU A 153 -2.92 2.39 6.89
CA LEU A 153 -4.26 1.88 7.17
C LEU A 153 -4.36 1.38 8.61
N ILE A 154 -5.42 1.81 9.30
CA ILE A 154 -5.83 1.23 10.57
C ILE A 154 -7.21 0.60 10.39
N ARG A 155 -7.27 -0.72 10.47
CA ARG A 155 -8.51 -1.49 10.34
C ARG A 155 -9.25 -1.64 11.67
N PHE A 156 -10.55 -1.87 11.61
CA PHE A 156 -11.30 -2.35 12.77
C PHE A 156 -10.89 -3.79 13.11
N ARG A 157 -10.93 -4.15 14.40
CA ARG A 157 -10.76 -5.55 14.81
C ARG A 157 -11.92 -6.42 14.31
N ASP A 158 -13.12 -5.87 14.40
CA ASP A 158 -14.35 -6.46 13.87
C ASP A 158 -14.86 -5.56 12.74
N PRO A 159 -14.77 -6.01 11.47
CA PRO A 159 -15.21 -5.23 10.31
C PRO A 159 -16.69 -4.88 10.41
N ARG A 160 -17.00 -3.62 10.20
CA ARG A 160 -18.39 -3.16 10.14
C ARG A 160 -18.90 -3.26 8.70
N PRO A 161 -20.22 -3.29 8.49
CA PRO A 161 -20.78 -3.08 7.17
C PRO A 161 -20.32 -1.75 6.57
N GLY A 162 -20.10 -1.71 5.26
CA GLY A 162 -19.63 -0.50 4.58
C GLY A 162 -19.97 -0.46 3.10
N LEU A 163 -19.57 0.64 2.45
CA LEU A 163 -19.63 0.76 1.00
C LEU A 163 -18.61 -0.18 0.36
N SER A 164 -19.05 -0.98 -0.62
CA SER A 164 -18.15 -1.83 -1.41
C SER A 164 -17.19 -0.98 -2.24
N LEU A 165 -15.91 -1.34 -2.23
CA LEU A 165 -14.86 -0.75 -3.06
C LEU A 165 -14.70 -1.48 -4.40
N SER A 166 -15.30 -2.66 -4.53
CA SER A 166 -15.26 -3.44 -5.78
C SER A 166 -16.11 -2.75 -6.85
N PRO A 167 -15.59 -2.54 -8.07
CA PRO A 167 -16.39 -2.06 -9.18
C PRO A 167 -17.51 -3.04 -9.54
N ASP A 168 -17.26 -4.34 -9.36
CA ASP A 168 -18.17 -5.44 -9.71
C ASP A 168 -19.03 -5.89 -8.52
N ALA A 169 -19.31 -5.00 -7.56
CA ALA A 169 -20.11 -5.32 -6.38
C ALA A 169 -21.43 -6.02 -6.77
N GLY A 170 -21.59 -7.29 -6.38
CA GLY A 170 -22.69 -8.17 -6.79
C GLY A 170 -22.36 -9.22 -7.87
N GLY A 171 -21.10 -9.35 -8.29
CA GLY A 171 -20.66 -10.40 -9.22
C GLY A 171 -20.58 -11.80 -8.59
N ALA A 172 -20.49 -12.84 -9.42
CA ALA A 172 -20.52 -14.25 -8.98
C ALA A 172 -19.37 -14.70 -8.05
N ASN A 173 -18.27 -13.93 -7.99
CA ASN A 173 -17.11 -14.17 -7.11
C ASN A 173 -17.04 -13.16 -5.94
N ASP A 174 -18.15 -12.49 -5.63
CA ASP A 174 -18.18 -11.53 -4.53
C ASP A 174 -18.33 -12.30 -3.20
N ASP A 175 -17.25 -12.46 -2.45
CA ASP A 175 -17.23 -13.05 -1.09
C ASP A 175 -17.96 -12.16 -0.04
N HIS A 176 -18.89 -11.32 -0.48
CA HIS A 176 -19.58 -10.33 0.32
C HIS A 176 -21.05 -10.62 0.42
N LEU A 177 -21.55 -10.53 1.65
CA LEU A 177 -22.98 -10.55 1.90
C LEU A 177 -23.50 -9.13 1.82
N THR A 178 -24.41 -8.91 0.88
CA THR A 178 -25.20 -7.68 0.83
C THR A 178 -26.21 -7.69 1.96
N LEU A 179 -26.26 -6.62 2.75
CA LEU A 179 -27.18 -6.50 3.87
C LEU A 179 -28.42 -5.71 3.42
N PRO A 180 -29.63 -6.31 3.43
CA PRO A 180 -30.85 -5.65 2.97
C PRO A 180 -31.26 -4.48 3.88
N ASP A 181 -30.95 -4.58 5.18
CA ASP A 181 -31.37 -3.64 6.21
C ASP A 181 -30.43 -2.43 6.36
N LEU A 182 -29.33 -2.38 5.60
CA LEU A 182 -28.33 -1.33 5.71
C LEU A 182 -27.99 -0.76 4.33
N ARG A 183 -27.92 0.57 4.27
CA ARG A 183 -27.56 1.31 3.08
C ARG A 183 -26.31 2.13 3.35
N ALA A 184 -25.40 2.14 2.39
CA ALA A 184 -24.19 2.95 2.42
C ALA A 184 -24.32 4.12 1.42
N CYS A 185 -24.07 5.34 1.86
CA CYS A 185 -24.05 6.51 1.00
C CYS A 185 -23.00 6.34 -0.09
N TRP A 186 -23.39 6.52 -1.36
CA TRP A 186 -22.48 6.42 -2.51
C TRP A 186 -21.29 7.38 -2.37
N ARG A 187 -21.55 8.59 -1.88
CA ARG A 187 -20.57 9.68 -1.86
C ARG A 187 -19.53 9.52 -0.75
N CYS A 188 -19.98 9.45 0.50
CA CYS A 188 -19.09 9.44 1.66
C CYS A 188 -18.91 8.06 2.31
N GLY A 189 -19.72 7.06 1.96
CA GLY A 189 -19.66 5.72 2.57
C GLY A 189 -20.37 5.58 3.93
N HIS A 190 -21.04 6.63 4.42
CA HIS A 190 -21.82 6.54 5.67
C HIS A 190 -22.90 5.47 5.58
N VAL A 191 -22.99 4.62 6.60
CA VAL A 191 -23.96 3.53 6.66
C VAL A 191 -25.10 3.87 7.62
N GLU A 192 -26.32 3.67 7.16
CA GLU A 192 -27.55 3.93 7.91
C GLU A 192 -28.63 2.88 7.55
N ALA A 193 -29.50 2.59 8.52
CA ALA A 193 -30.65 1.71 8.31
C ALA A 193 -31.82 2.53 7.72
N PRO A 194 -32.51 2.05 6.68
CA PRO A 194 -33.71 2.72 6.17
C PRO A 194 -34.79 2.82 7.26
N THR A 195 -35.44 3.98 7.36
CA THR A 195 -36.65 4.13 8.19
C THR A 195 -37.90 3.72 7.40
N GLU A 196 -39.07 3.67 8.03
CA GLU A 196 -40.36 3.44 7.33
C GLU A 196 -40.61 4.45 6.19
N LYS A 197 -40.07 5.68 6.31
CA LYS A 197 -40.15 6.73 5.28
C LYS A 197 -39.04 6.65 4.23
N GLY A 198 -38.19 5.62 4.28
CA GLY A 198 -36.99 5.48 3.45
C GLY A 198 -35.77 6.20 4.02
N LEU A 199 -34.78 6.44 3.17
CA LEU A 199 -33.59 7.26 3.49
C LEU A 199 -33.70 8.63 2.83
N GLY A 200 -33.47 9.67 3.62
CA GLY A 200 -33.30 11.03 3.12
C GLY A 200 -31.89 11.28 2.56
N ALA A 201 -31.53 12.55 2.46
CA ALA A 201 -30.16 12.95 2.14
C ALA A 201 -29.21 12.58 3.29
N CYS A 202 -28.00 12.13 2.93
CA CYS A 202 -26.98 11.75 3.89
C CYS A 202 -26.57 12.94 4.78
N VAL A 203 -26.61 12.75 6.10
CA VAL A 203 -26.31 13.79 7.10
C VAL A 203 -24.86 14.31 7.06
N PHE A 204 -23.93 13.58 6.40
CA PHE A 204 -22.52 13.97 6.32
C PHE A 204 -22.12 14.67 5.02
N CYS A 205 -22.81 14.43 3.92
CA CYS A 205 -22.39 14.94 2.61
C CYS A 205 -23.54 15.45 1.73
N GLY A 206 -24.78 15.37 2.20
CA GLY A 206 -25.99 15.80 1.49
C GLY A 206 -26.37 14.94 0.28
N CYS A 207 -25.69 13.81 0.03
CA CYS A 207 -26.00 12.94 -1.10
C CYS A 207 -27.23 12.09 -0.82
N ASP A 208 -28.12 11.96 -1.82
CA ASP A 208 -29.35 11.17 -1.82
C ASP A 208 -29.18 9.78 -2.46
N GLN A 209 -27.99 9.48 -2.99
CA GLN A 209 -27.69 8.19 -3.60
C GLN A 209 -27.15 7.20 -2.57
N TRP A 210 -27.84 6.08 -2.47
CA TRP A 210 -27.54 5.01 -1.52
C TRP A 210 -27.33 3.68 -2.25
N ARG A 211 -26.31 2.92 -1.83
CA ARG A 211 -26.10 1.52 -2.23
C ARG A 211 -26.41 0.59 -1.08
N ALA A 212 -26.58 -0.69 -1.36
CA ALA A 212 -26.62 -1.69 -0.30
C ALA A 212 -25.24 -1.78 0.40
N ALA A 213 -25.24 -1.85 1.73
CA ALA A 213 -24.02 -2.06 2.49
C ALA A 213 -23.57 -3.52 2.39
N VAL A 214 -22.27 -3.75 2.37
CA VAL A 214 -21.68 -5.08 2.32
C VAL A 214 -20.88 -5.38 3.59
N ARG A 215 -20.79 -6.66 3.93
CA ARG A 215 -19.83 -7.18 4.90
C ARG A 215 -19.11 -8.39 4.32
N LYS A 216 -17.87 -8.62 4.76
CA LYS A 216 -17.14 -9.84 4.45
C LYS A 216 -17.94 -11.08 4.88
N ALA A 217 -18.08 -12.07 4.01
CA ALA A 217 -18.65 -13.36 4.39
C ALA A 217 -17.76 -14.00 5.45
N VAL A 218 -18.34 -14.23 6.63
CA VAL A 218 -17.69 -15.05 7.65
C VAL A 218 -17.73 -16.48 7.11
N ALA A 219 -16.56 -17.09 6.87
CA ALA A 219 -16.50 -18.51 6.55
C ALA A 219 -17.27 -19.27 7.66
N PRO A 220 -18.18 -20.19 7.32
CA PRO A 220 -18.94 -20.92 8.32
C PRO A 220 -17.95 -21.54 9.32
N ALA A 221 -18.22 -21.34 10.62
CA ALA A 221 -17.43 -21.93 11.68
C ALA A 221 -17.28 -23.42 11.36
N ARG A 222 -16.03 -23.89 11.27
CA ARG A 222 -15.72 -25.30 11.06
C ARG A 222 -16.41 -26.06 12.20
N GLN A 223 -17.51 -26.75 11.92
CA GLN A 223 -18.16 -27.62 12.87
C GLN A 223 -17.11 -28.66 13.28
N THR A 224 -16.65 -28.60 14.51
CA THR A 224 -15.96 -29.74 15.13
C THR A 224 -16.97 -30.89 15.10
N PRO A 225 -16.59 -32.08 14.59
CA PRO A 225 -17.48 -33.23 14.64
C PRO A 225 -17.94 -33.43 16.08
N ASP A 226 -19.26 -33.47 16.24
CA ASP A 226 -19.94 -33.79 17.47
C ASP A 226 -19.56 -35.23 17.86
N ASP A 227 -18.91 -35.39 19.01
CA ASP A 227 -18.65 -36.69 19.63
C ASP A 227 -19.98 -37.26 20.16
N THR A 228 -20.84 -37.71 19.26
CA THR A 228 -22.03 -38.50 19.59
C THR A 228 -22.11 -39.70 18.65
N ASP A 229 -21.62 -40.85 19.12
CA ASP A 229 -22.41 -42.09 19.21
C ASP A 229 -21.52 -43.24 19.71
N GLY A 230 -21.48 -43.39 21.04
CA GLY A 230 -20.98 -44.57 21.72
C GLY A 230 -22.14 -45.24 22.44
N SER A 231 -23.07 -45.83 21.68
CA SER A 231 -24.24 -46.50 22.23
C SER A 231 -24.40 -47.91 21.63
N ASP A 232 -24.19 -48.90 22.48
CA ASP A 232 -24.80 -50.24 22.50
C ASP A 232 -24.93 -51.07 21.20
N LYS A 233 -24.12 -52.12 21.14
CA LYS A 233 -24.57 -53.40 20.56
C LYS A 233 -24.25 -54.56 21.52
N ASP A 234 -25.27 -54.93 22.28
CA ASP A 234 -25.39 -56.21 22.96
C ASP A 234 -25.98 -57.26 21.97
N PRO A 235 -25.33 -58.42 21.74
CA PRO A 235 -25.93 -59.49 20.96
C PRO A 235 -26.16 -60.73 21.83
N THR A 236 -27.37 -60.88 22.37
CA THR A 236 -27.87 -62.17 22.86
C THR A 236 -28.67 -62.92 21.78
N ASP A 237 -28.32 -64.21 21.68
CA ASP A 237 -29.08 -65.35 21.14
C ASP A 237 -29.26 -65.54 19.62
N SER A 238 -28.47 -66.49 19.07
CA SER A 238 -29.06 -67.59 18.30
C SER A 238 -28.13 -68.82 18.23
N LYS A 239 -28.46 -69.79 19.08
CA LYS A 239 -28.53 -71.25 18.82
C LYS A 239 -27.33 -71.99 18.21
N ALA A 240 -26.69 -72.77 19.10
CA ALA A 240 -26.60 -74.23 19.05
C ALA A 240 -26.57 -74.94 17.68
N ALA A 241 -25.44 -75.60 17.40
CA ALA A 241 -25.40 -76.94 16.81
C ALA A 241 -23.95 -77.49 16.82
N THR A 242 -23.74 -78.58 17.57
CA THR A 242 -22.98 -79.82 17.18
C THR A 242 -21.59 -79.66 16.50
N ARG A 243 -20.53 -80.44 16.76
CA ARG A 243 -20.29 -81.72 17.44
C ARG A 243 -18.88 -82.15 16.99
N LYS A 244 -18.03 -82.61 17.92
CA LYS A 244 -16.94 -83.60 17.75
C LYS A 244 -15.78 -83.33 16.75
N LEU A 245 -14.56 -83.43 17.26
CA LEU A 245 -13.55 -84.51 17.08
C LEU A 245 -12.14 -83.92 16.94
N GLY A 246 -11.19 -84.50 17.68
CA GLY A 246 -9.75 -84.31 17.51
C GLY A 246 -9.07 -83.81 18.77
#